data_AF-A0A1G7L3C5-F1
#
_entry.id   AF-A0A1G7L3C5-F1
#
_cell.length_a   1.000
_cell.length_b   1.000
_cell.length_c   1.000
_cell.angle_alpha   90.00
_cell.angle_beta   90.00
_cell.angle_gamma   90.00
#
_symmetry.space_group_name_H-M   'P 1'
#
loop_
_entity.id
_entity.type
_entity.pdbx_description
1 polymer ?
#
loop_
_entity_poly.entity_id
_entity_poly.type
_entity_poly.pdbx_seq_one_letter_code
_entity_poly.pdbx_strand_id
1 'polypeptide(L)'
;MPNLRPGNLTDVPADETQFTGSLADTIEQELDALLTLDGLPQLPSDPTDSEVRARRRFLIAIARGVVRHLHENPEAFVVTVSGGDHQVAINAEQL
;
A
#
# COMPACT_ATOMS: atom_id res chain seq x y z
N MET A 1 13.09 8.07 9.35
CA MET A 1 11.63 7.93 9.60
C MET A 1 11.14 6.82 8.68
N PRO A 2 10.20 5.94 9.10
CA PRO A 2 9.60 4.99 8.18
C PRO A 2 8.78 5.75 7.14
N ASN A 3 9.17 5.67 5.87
CA ASN A 3 8.45 6.28 4.77
C ASN A 3 7.24 5.42 4.40
N LEU A 4 6.11 6.04 4.02
CA LEU A 4 5.00 5.31 3.41
C LEU A 4 5.44 4.81 2.04
N ARG A 5 5.63 3.50 1.92
CA ARG A 5 5.99 2.84 0.66
C ARG A 5 4.69 2.41 -0.04
N PRO A 6 4.29 3.02 -1.16
CA PRO A 6 3.03 2.67 -1.84
C PRO A 6 3.06 1.24 -2.43
N GLY A 7 4.25 0.68 -2.63
CA GLY A 7 4.45 -0.49 -3.48
C GLY A 7 4.85 -0.02 -4.87
N ASN A 8 5.92 -0.60 -5.42
CA ASN A 8 6.41 -0.22 -6.75
C ASN A 8 6.22 -1.37 -7.74
N LEU A 9 6.10 -1.02 -9.02
CA LEU A 9 6.17 -1.97 -10.11
C LEU A 9 7.64 -2.27 -10.40
N THR A 10 7.96 -3.54 -10.53
CA THR A 10 9.25 -4.00 -11.04
C THR A 10 9.06 -4.51 -12.46
N ASP A 11 10.12 -4.44 -13.27
CA ASP A 11 10.11 -5.01 -14.62
C ASP A 11 10.13 -6.55 -14.60
N VAL A 12 10.38 -7.14 -13.42
CA VAL A 12 10.46 -8.59 -13.19
C VAL A 12 9.17 -9.05 -12.50
N PRO A 13 8.25 -9.75 -13.19
CA PRO A 13 6.92 -10.06 -12.67
C PRO A 13 6.86 -10.85 -11.35
N ALA A 14 7.90 -11.61 -11.03
CA ALA A 14 8.01 -12.42 -9.81
C ALA A 14 8.81 -11.72 -8.68
N ASP A 15 9.35 -10.53 -8.93
CA ASP A 15 10.06 -9.75 -7.93
C ASP A 15 9.06 -8.98 -7.06
N GLU A 16 8.76 -9.55 -5.89
CA GLU A 16 7.85 -8.98 -4.90
C GLU A 16 8.56 -8.05 -3.90
N THR A 17 9.86 -7.79 -4.02
CA THR A 17 10.63 -7.04 -3.00
C THR A 17 10.10 -5.61 -2.76
N GLN A 18 9.46 -5.02 -3.77
CA GLN A 18 8.81 -3.72 -3.66
C GLN A 18 7.37 -3.79 -3.20
N PHE A 19 6.73 -4.96 -3.30
CA PHE A 19 5.36 -5.20 -2.88
C PHE A 19 5.31 -5.59 -1.39
N THR A 20 6.11 -6.57 -0.96
CA THR A 20 6.11 -7.06 0.42
C THR A 20 6.42 -5.94 1.43
N GLY A 21 5.58 -5.82 2.46
CA GLY A 21 5.68 -4.78 3.49
C GLY A 21 5.37 -3.36 2.99
N SER A 22 4.78 -3.23 1.81
CA SER A 22 4.27 -1.95 1.28
C SER A 22 2.83 -1.70 1.72
N LEU A 23 2.36 -0.47 1.53
CA LEU A 23 0.96 -0.10 1.71
C LEU A 23 0.03 -0.94 0.84
N ALA A 24 0.42 -1.26 -0.40
CA ALA A 24 -0.38 -2.13 -1.27
C ALA A 24 -0.51 -3.56 -0.74
N ASP A 25 0.56 -4.10 -0.13
CA ASP A 25 0.53 -5.41 0.54
C ASP A 25 -0.35 -5.37 1.79
N THR A 26 -0.27 -4.32 2.60
CA THR A 26 -1.20 -4.12 3.72
C THR A 26 -2.65 -4.05 3.25
N ILE A 27 -2.95 -3.35 2.15
CA ILE A 27 -4.31 -3.33 1.58
C ILE A 27 -4.75 -4.72 1.10
N GLU A 28 -3.85 -5.52 0.50
CA GLU A 28 -4.15 -6.90 0.10
C GLU A 28 -4.48 -7.78 1.32
N GLN A 29 -3.72 -7.66 2.41
CA GLN A 29 -3.96 -8.39 3.66
C GLN A 29 -5.30 -8.01 4.31
N GLU A 30 -5.65 -6.72 4.33
CA GLU A 30 -6.94 -6.26 4.84
C GLU A 30 -8.12 -6.80 4.00
N LEU A 31 -7.96 -6.82 2.66
CA LEU A 31 -8.96 -7.43 1.79
C LEU A 31 -9.14 -8.92 2.07
N ASP A 32 -8.05 -9.67 2.24
CA ASP A 32 -8.09 -11.10 2.57
C ASP A 32 -8.76 -11.37 3.93
N ALA A 33 -8.52 -10.50 4.93
CA ALA A 33 -9.17 -10.56 6.23
C ALA A 33 -10.68 -10.34 6.14
N LEU A 34 -11.13 -9.39 5.32
CA LEU A 34 -12.56 -9.14 5.08
C LEU A 34 -13.24 -10.34 4.40
N LEU A 35 -12.61 -10.92 3.38
CA LEU A 35 -13.14 -12.14 2.72
C LEU A 35 -13.28 -13.29 3.72
N THR A 36 -12.28 -13.46 4.59
CA THR A 36 -12.30 -14.50 5.63
C THR A 36 -13.45 -14.27 6.61
N LEU A 37 -13.70 -13.02 7.01
CA LEU A 37 -14.80 -12.66 7.91
C LEU A 37 -16.17 -13.01 7.30
N ASP A 38 -16.31 -12.86 5.98
CA ASP A 38 -17.53 -13.20 5.24
C ASP A 38 -17.63 -14.70 4.88
N GLY A 39 -16.67 -15.54 5.31
CA GLY A 39 -16.64 -16.97 5.01
C GLY A 39 -16.32 -17.28 3.54
N LEU A 40 -15.71 -16.34 2.83
CA LEU A 40 -15.27 -16.48 1.45
C LEU A 40 -13.84 -17.03 1.37
N PRO A 41 -13.46 -17.65 0.23
CA PRO A 41 -12.07 -18.07 0.02
C PRO A 41 -11.10 -16.90 0.04
N GLN A 42 -9.89 -17.17 0.54
CA GLN A 42 -8.77 -16.25 0.49
C GLN A 42 -8.30 -15.95 -0.94
N LEU A 43 -7.59 -14.84 -1.10
CA LEU A 43 -7.02 -14.44 -2.37
C LEU A 43 -5.88 -15.39 -2.79
N PRO A 44 -5.77 -15.72 -4.09
CA PRO A 44 -4.63 -16.47 -4.60
C PRO A 44 -3.35 -15.63 -4.50
N SER A 45 -2.22 -16.28 -4.18
CA SER A 45 -0.93 -15.61 -3.90
C SER A 45 0.18 -15.91 -4.89
N ASP A 46 -0.06 -16.70 -5.95
CA ASP A 46 0.96 -17.04 -6.95
C ASP A 46 1.37 -15.80 -7.78
N PRO A 47 2.60 -15.28 -7.65
CA PRO A 47 3.04 -14.11 -8.42
C PRO A 47 3.12 -14.35 -9.93
N THR A 48 3.19 -15.61 -10.36
CA THR A 48 3.24 -15.99 -11.78
C THR A 48 1.85 -16.01 -12.42
N ASP A 49 0.78 -15.90 -11.61
CA ASP A 49 -0.59 -15.75 -12.09
C ASP A 49 -0.86 -14.31 -12.59
N SER A 50 -1.42 -14.18 -13.80
CA SER A 50 -1.78 -12.89 -14.37
C SER A 50 -2.83 -12.12 -13.57
N GLU A 51 -3.80 -12.80 -12.97
CA GLU A 51 -4.85 -12.15 -12.17
C GLU A 51 -4.29 -11.61 -10.87
N VAL A 52 -3.42 -12.37 -10.20
CA VAL A 52 -2.69 -11.91 -9.00
C VAL A 52 -1.89 -10.65 -9.32
N ARG A 53 -1.14 -10.64 -10.43
CA ARG A 53 -0.39 -9.45 -10.83
C ARG A 53 -1.28 -8.28 -11.25
N ALA A 54 -2.45 -8.52 -11.85
CA ALA A 54 -3.39 -7.47 -12.23
C ALA A 54 -4.00 -6.82 -10.98
N ARG A 55 -4.44 -7.64 -10.01
CA ARG A 55 -4.93 -7.17 -8.71
C ARG A 55 -3.86 -6.37 -7.98
N ARG A 56 -2.64 -6.87 -7.87
CA ARG A 56 -1.55 -6.14 -7.18
C ARG A 56 -1.20 -4.83 -7.88
N ARG A 57 -1.22 -4.76 -9.21
CA ARG A 57 -1.10 -3.49 -9.96
C ARG A 57 -2.18 -2.49 -9.58
N PHE A 58 -3.42 -2.96 -9.45
CA PHE A 58 -4.54 -2.14 -9.03
C PHE A 58 -4.36 -1.61 -7.59
N LEU A 59 -3.95 -2.48 -6.66
CA LEU A 59 -3.68 -2.08 -5.27
C LEU A 59 -2.51 -1.08 -5.17
N ILE A 60 -1.44 -1.29 -5.96
CA ILE A 60 -0.34 -0.33 -6.09
C ILE A 60 -0.85 1.03 -6.60
N ALA A 61 -1.74 1.06 -7.58
CA ALA A 61 -2.30 2.32 -8.09
C ALA A 61 -3.08 3.08 -7.01
N ILE A 62 -3.87 2.37 -6.20
CA ILE A 62 -4.58 2.94 -5.04
C ILE A 62 -3.57 3.51 -4.04
N ALA A 63 -2.59 2.71 -3.62
CA ALA A 63 -1.59 3.11 -2.63
C ALA A 63 -0.77 4.32 -3.09
N ARG A 64 -0.37 4.38 -4.36
CA ARG A 64 0.28 5.56 -4.96
C ARG A 64 -0.61 6.80 -4.91
N GLY A 65 -1.91 6.63 -5.23
CA GLY A 65 -2.90 7.70 -5.14
C GLY A 65 -3.04 8.25 -3.71
N VAL A 66 -3.06 7.37 -2.71
CA VAL A 66 -3.09 7.75 -1.29
C VAL A 66 -1.84 8.55 -0.91
N VAL A 67 -0.65 8.02 -1.20
CA VAL A 67 0.62 8.70 -0.86
C VAL A 67 0.70 10.07 -1.54
N ARG A 68 0.32 10.16 -2.81
CA ARG A 68 0.26 11.44 -3.54
C ARG A 68 -0.73 12.42 -2.90
N HIS A 69 -1.94 11.96 -2.58
CA HIS A 69 -2.96 12.81 -1.97
C HIS A 69 -2.51 13.38 -0.62
N LEU A 70 -1.92 12.54 0.24
CA LEU A 70 -1.41 12.97 1.55
C LEU A 70 -0.22 13.94 1.41
N HIS A 71 0.63 13.74 0.41
CA HIS A 71 1.72 14.67 0.14
C HIS A 71 1.23 16.04 -0.35
N GLU A 72 0.23 16.06 -1.24
CA GLU A 72 -0.35 17.28 -1.79
C GLU A 72 -1.27 18.02 -0.79
N ASN A 73 -1.79 17.31 0.23
CA ASN A 73 -2.76 17.82 1.21
C ASN A 73 -2.32 17.42 2.63
N PRO A 74 -1.23 18.01 3.17
CA PRO A 74 -0.67 17.60 4.47
C PRO A 74 -1.65 17.78 5.65
N GLU A 75 -2.64 18.67 5.53
CA GLU A 75 -3.72 18.85 6.49
C GLU A 75 -4.75 17.70 6.50
N ALA A 76 -4.77 16.85 5.46
CA ALA A 76 -5.67 15.69 5.39
C ALA A 76 -5.28 14.58 6.39
N PHE A 77 -4.05 14.61 6.92
CA PHE A 77 -3.56 13.66 7.90
C PHE A 77 -2.77 14.36 9.01
N VAL A 78 -3.47 14.70 10.09
CA VAL A 78 -2.88 15.34 11.26
C VAL A 78 -2.70 14.31 12.38
N VAL A 79 -1.45 14.07 12.77
CA VAL A 79 -1.13 13.27 13.97
C VAL A 79 -0.92 14.22 15.13
N THR A 80 -1.93 14.35 15.98
CA THR A 80 -1.83 15.15 17.20
C THR A 80 -1.27 14.27 18.32
N VAL A 81 0.02 14.43 18.64
CA VAL A 81 0.61 13.82 19.83
C VAL A 81 0.42 14.76 21.00
N SER A 82 -0.29 14.31 22.04
CA SER A 82 -0.46 15.07 23.30
C SER A 82 0.91 15.38 23.91
N GLY A 83 1.45 16.58 23.64
CA GLY A 83 2.76 17.03 24.13
C GLY A 83 3.57 17.91 23.19
N GLY A 84 3.20 18.03 21.91
CA GLY A 84 3.80 19.01 20.97
C GLY A 84 3.59 18.66 19.50
N ASP A 85 3.36 19.67 18.66
CA ASP A 85 3.17 19.51 17.21
C ASP A 85 4.42 18.90 16.56
N HIS A 86 4.28 17.71 16.00
CA HIS A 86 5.32 17.07 15.18
C HIS A 86 4.75 16.88 13.77
N GLN A 87 5.38 17.51 12.77
CA GLN A 87 5.02 17.29 11.37
C GLN A 87 5.61 15.96 10.88
N VAL A 88 4.76 15.04 10.44
CA VAL A 88 5.18 13.82 9.74
C VAL A 88 5.34 14.17 8.26
N ALA A 89 6.56 14.09 7.75
CA ALA A 89 6.81 14.30 6.32
C ALA A 89 6.48 13.03 5.52
N ILE A 90 5.59 13.15 4.54
CA ILE A 90 5.32 12.08 3.56
C ILE A 90 6.33 12.24 2.41
N ASN A 91 7.29 11.33 2.30
CA ASN A 91 8.25 11.33 1.20
C ASN A 91 7.61 10.70 -0.06
N ALA A 92 7.27 11.54 -1.04
CA ALA A 92 6.67 11.14 -2.32
C ALA A 92 7.71 10.86 -3.44
N GLU A 93 9.01 10.98 -3.18
CA GLU A 93 10.08 10.72 -4.18
C GLU A 93 10.21 9.23 -4.54
N GLN A 94 9.44 8.36 -3.86
CA GLN A 94 9.36 6.91 -4.12
C GLN A 94 8.12 6.51 -4.94
N LEU A 95 7.37 7.47 -5.48
CA LEU A 95 6.33 7.25 -6.49
C LEU A 95 6.97 6.84 -7.82
#